data_AF-A0A2N6LP84-F1
#
_entry.id   AF-A0A2N6LP84-F1
#
_cell.length_a   1.000
_cell.length_b   1.000
_cell.length_c   1.000
_cell.angle_alpha   90.00
_cell.angle_beta   90.00
_cell.angle_gamma   90.00
#
_symmetry.space_group_name_H-M   'P 1'
#
loop_
_entity.id
_entity.type
_entity.pdbx_description
1 polymer ?
#
loop_
_entity_poly.entity_id
_entity_poly.type
_entity_poly.pdbx_seq_one_letter_code
_entity_poly.pdbx_strand_id
1 'polypeptide(L)'
;MLLLDATNNNVQAISGESAVTISQLPQIWQDIARGTANVGLADPQSYVEMAQLFQYKLEHGDVDLFNERKELALLKPAFSQLFGHLAKETLEFYGQDFQIHNYPNFREILESKAEDTNSFNVACIGMDLFQEFGYELPASFYHVHLAPFYRDHVFEERALRFDERDREHKRPWDAALHACKVFAIQMKIQNIASKYGFTYHHGCGCNSFLSSIDVAQGAFEYELSPEKRQRWIRSFVWTMWYEYAFFPIVPNTVYLV
;
A
#
# COMPACT_ATOMS: atom_id res chain seq x y z
N MET A 1 22.17 -21.08 -34.76
CA MET A 1 20.83 -21.69 -34.70
C MET A 1 19.95 -20.73 -33.91
N LEU A 2 19.25 -19.85 -34.62
CA LEU A 2 18.34 -18.87 -34.05
C LEU A 2 17.03 -19.59 -33.74
N LEU A 3 16.77 -19.87 -32.47
CA LEU A 3 15.42 -20.14 -32.00
C LEU A 3 14.69 -18.80 -31.97
N LEU A 4 13.93 -18.55 -33.03
CA LEU A 4 12.82 -17.62 -33.03
C LEU A 4 11.80 -18.15 -32.01
N ASP A 5 11.83 -17.64 -30.78
CA ASP A 5 10.72 -17.82 -29.87
C ASP A 5 9.50 -17.09 -30.45
N ALA A 6 8.44 -17.87 -30.64
CA ALA A 6 7.21 -17.45 -31.27
C ALA A 6 6.52 -16.33 -30.48
N THR A 7 6.17 -15.26 -31.19
CA THR A 7 5.00 -14.39 -30.92
C THR A 7 4.81 -13.89 -29.48
N ASN A 8 5.62 -12.91 -29.05
CA ASN A 8 5.36 -12.12 -27.85
C ASN A 8 4.36 -10.99 -28.14
N ASN A 9 3.11 -11.33 -28.48
CA ASN A 9 2.01 -10.35 -28.71
C ASN A 9 1.45 -9.76 -27.39
N ASN A 10 2.15 -9.96 -26.27
CA ASN A 10 1.67 -9.72 -24.90
C ASN A 10 2.52 -8.68 -24.15
N VAL A 11 3.24 -7.82 -24.86
CA VAL A 11 4.08 -6.78 -24.27
C VAL A 11 3.81 -5.45 -24.98
N GLN A 12 3.58 -4.39 -24.21
CA GLN A 12 3.48 -3.02 -24.70
C GLN A 12 4.55 -2.14 -24.03
N ALA A 13 4.79 -0.95 -24.59
CA ALA A 13 5.72 0.01 -24.01
C ALA A 13 4.98 1.12 -23.27
N ILE A 14 5.35 1.38 -22.02
CA ILE A 14 4.88 2.51 -21.21
C ILE A 14 6.12 3.28 -20.79
N SER A 15 6.24 4.55 -21.17
CA SER A 15 7.41 5.39 -20.84
C SER A 15 8.77 4.77 -21.22
N GLY A 16 8.81 3.94 -22.26
CA GLY A 16 10.02 3.23 -22.71
C GLY A 16 10.32 1.93 -21.97
N GLU A 17 9.51 1.55 -20.98
CA GLU A 17 9.61 0.29 -20.25
C GLU A 17 8.64 -0.75 -20.79
N SER A 18 8.99 -2.03 -20.68
CA SER A 18 8.11 -3.12 -21.06
C SER A 18 7.03 -3.35 -20.01
N ALA A 19 5.80 -3.57 -20.47
CA ALA A 19 4.63 -3.75 -19.62
C ALA A 19 3.70 -4.82 -20.20
N VAL A 20 2.90 -5.48 -19.36
CA VAL A 20 1.85 -6.39 -19.87
C VAL A 20 0.73 -5.57 -20.50
N THR A 21 -0.06 -6.18 -21.37
CA THR A 21 -1.28 -5.54 -21.92
C THR A 21 -2.39 -5.47 -20.86
N ILE A 22 -3.36 -4.57 -21.05
CA ILE A 22 -4.48 -4.40 -20.11
C ILE A 22 -5.25 -5.73 -19.92
N SER A 23 -5.43 -6.52 -20.99
CA SER A 23 -6.15 -7.79 -20.94
C SER A 23 -5.47 -8.88 -20.09
N GLN A 24 -4.19 -8.69 -19.74
CA GLN A 24 -3.45 -9.59 -18.85
C GLN A 24 -3.59 -9.21 -17.37
N LEU A 25 -4.08 -8.01 -17.07
CA LEU A 25 -4.35 -7.59 -15.70
C LEU A 25 -5.58 -8.32 -15.12
N PRO A 26 -5.70 -8.38 -13.78
CA PRO A 26 -6.94 -8.74 -13.10
C PRO A 26 -8.16 -7.99 -13.63
N GLN A 27 -9.34 -8.61 -13.56
CA GLN A 27 -10.57 -8.07 -14.17
C GLN A 27 -10.88 -6.66 -13.66
N ILE A 28 -10.70 -6.42 -12.37
CA ILE A 28 -10.95 -5.11 -11.75
C ILE A 28 -10.09 -3.99 -12.36
N TRP A 29 -8.83 -4.24 -12.73
CA TRP A 29 -7.99 -3.24 -13.39
C TRP A 29 -8.39 -3.01 -14.84
N GLN A 30 -8.91 -4.04 -15.52
CA GLN A 30 -9.51 -3.86 -16.84
C GLN A 30 -10.77 -3.00 -16.75
N ASP A 31 -11.56 -3.15 -15.69
CA ASP A 31 -12.76 -2.36 -15.44
C ASP A 31 -12.40 -0.90 -15.09
N ILE A 32 -11.34 -0.68 -14.32
CA ILE A 32 -10.77 0.66 -14.06
C ILE A 32 -10.32 1.30 -15.37
N ALA A 33 -9.59 0.57 -16.22
CA ALA A 33 -9.13 1.06 -17.51
C ALA A 33 -10.29 1.42 -18.47
N ARG A 34 -11.41 0.71 -18.39
CA ARG A 34 -12.63 0.99 -19.15
C ARG A 34 -13.52 2.09 -18.55
N GLY A 35 -13.20 2.56 -17.34
CA GLY A 35 -14.04 3.51 -16.60
C GLY A 35 -15.36 2.92 -16.09
N THR A 36 -15.45 1.59 -15.95
CA THR A 36 -16.65 0.89 -15.46
C THR A 36 -16.57 0.52 -13.98
N ALA A 37 -15.38 0.57 -13.37
CA ALA A 37 -15.20 0.36 -11.94
C ALA A 37 -15.63 1.60 -11.12
N ASN A 38 -16.21 1.38 -9.94
CA ASN A 38 -16.62 2.45 -9.03
C ASN A 38 -15.44 2.91 -8.15
N VAL A 39 -14.49 3.62 -8.74
CA VAL A 39 -13.29 4.16 -8.08
C VAL A 39 -13.30 5.68 -8.09
N GLY A 40 -12.63 6.30 -7.11
CA GLY A 40 -12.52 7.75 -7.00
C GLY A 40 -11.19 8.35 -7.48
N LEU A 41 -10.32 7.54 -8.10
CA LEU A 41 -9.00 7.95 -8.59
C LEU A 41 -9.11 9.16 -9.53
N ALA A 42 -8.27 10.18 -9.32
CA ALA A 42 -8.30 11.38 -10.17
C ALA A 42 -7.72 11.11 -11.56
N ASP A 43 -6.73 10.21 -11.65
CA ASP A 43 -6.10 9.77 -12.90
C ASP A 43 -6.03 8.23 -12.96
N PRO A 44 -7.14 7.52 -13.24
CA PRO A 44 -7.18 6.07 -13.24
C PRO A 44 -6.17 5.43 -14.21
N GLN A 45 -5.88 6.10 -15.34
CA GLN A 45 -4.98 5.60 -16.37
C GLN A 45 -3.55 5.43 -15.83
N SER A 46 -3.03 6.41 -15.07
CA SER A 46 -1.69 6.28 -14.46
C SER A 46 -1.57 5.06 -13.54
N TYR A 47 -2.62 4.71 -12.79
CA TYR A 47 -2.61 3.55 -11.88
C TYR A 47 -2.72 2.23 -12.67
N VAL A 48 -3.49 2.20 -13.75
CA VAL A 48 -3.52 1.07 -14.69
C VAL A 48 -2.14 0.84 -15.28
N GLU A 49 -1.48 1.89 -15.75
CA GLU A 49 -0.12 1.80 -16.30
C GLU A 49 0.89 1.28 -15.27
N MET A 50 0.80 1.77 -14.03
CA MET A 50 1.59 1.21 -12.92
C MET A 50 1.30 -0.28 -12.71
N ALA A 51 0.04 -0.72 -12.77
CA ALA A 51 -0.32 -2.13 -12.62
C ALA A 51 0.27 -2.98 -13.76
N GLN A 52 0.27 -2.48 -14.99
CA GLN A 52 0.88 -3.15 -16.15
C GLN A 52 2.40 -3.32 -15.99
N LEU A 53 3.08 -2.27 -15.52
CA LEU A 53 4.51 -2.31 -15.25
C LEU A 53 4.82 -3.27 -14.09
N PHE A 54 4.05 -3.20 -13.00
CA PHE A 54 4.25 -4.04 -11.82
C PHE A 54 4.11 -5.53 -12.15
N GLN A 55 3.03 -5.91 -12.85
CA GLN A 55 2.82 -7.29 -13.29
C GLN A 55 3.97 -7.76 -14.19
N TYR A 56 4.35 -6.94 -15.18
CA TYR A 56 5.43 -7.30 -16.10
C TYR A 56 6.76 -7.55 -15.37
N LYS A 57 7.14 -6.62 -14.47
CA LYS A 57 8.42 -6.70 -13.75
C LYS A 57 8.55 -7.97 -12.93
N LEU A 58 7.47 -8.37 -12.24
CA LEU A 58 7.48 -9.59 -11.44
C LEU A 58 7.32 -10.86 -12.27
N GLU A 59 6.50 -10.86 -13.33
CA GLU A 59 6.38 -12.01 -14.25
C GLU A 59 7.65 -12.29 -15.04
N HIS A 60 8.40 -11.25 -15.39
CA HIS A 60 9.59 -11.37 -16.25
C HIS A 60 10.89 -11.21 -15.50
N GLY A 61 10.86 -11.12 -14.17
CA GLY A 61 12.05 -10.86 -13.35
C GLY A 61 12.85 -9.66 -13.86
N ASP A 62 12.15 -8.61 -14.30
CA ASP A 62 12.73 -7.33 -14.71
C ASP A 62 12.87 -6.45 -13.46
N VAL A 63 13.82 -6.85 -12.62
CA VAL A 63 14.15 -6.24 -11.33
C VAL A 63 15.66 -6.16 -11.19
N ASP A 64 16.13 -5.19 -10.40
CA ASP A 64 17.56 -4.91 -10.22
C ASP A 64 18.36 -6.14 -9.77
N LEU A 65 17.74 -7.06 -9.01
CA LEU A 65 18.36 -8.31 -8.57
C LEU A 65 19.03 -9.08 -9.72
N PHE A 66 18.35 -9.28 -10.85
CA PHE A 66 18.90 -10.06 -11.97
C PHE A 66 19.76 -9.22 -12.93
N ASN A 67 19.58 -7.90 -12.92
CA ASN A 67 20.40 -6.97 -13.71
C ASN A 67 21.79 -6.78 -13.08
N GLU A 68 21.83 -6.67 -11.75
CA GLU A 68 23.05 -6.43 -10.97
C GLU A 68 23.77 -7.73 -10.59
N ARG A 69 23.01 -8.81 -10.32
CA ARG A 69 23.56 -10.11 -9.88
C ARG A 69 23.35 -11.18 -10.95
N LYS A 70 24.11 -11.05 -12.04
CA LYS A 70 24.00 -11.94 -13.23
C LYS A 70 24.22 -13.41 -12.90
N GLU A 71 24.97 -13.72 -11.84
CA GLU A 71 25.16 -15.08 -11.32
C GLU A 71 23.85 -15.74 -10.87
N LEU A 72 22.82 -14.96 -10.54
CA LEU A 72 21.49 -15.44 -10.14
C LEU A 72 20.54 -15.66 -11.32
N ALA A 73 20.99 -15.44 -12.57
CA ALA A 73 20.13 -15.54 -13.75
C ALA A 73 19.42 -16.90 -13.87
N LEU A 74 20.05 -17.98 -13.39
CA LEU A 74 19.44 -19.32 -13.37
C LEU A 74 18.19 -19.41 -12.49
N LEU A 75 18.05 -18.53 -11.48
CA LEU A 75 16.91 -18.49 -10.55
C LEU A 75 15.76 -17.64 -11.08
N LYS A 76 16.00 -16.86 -12.14
CA LYS A 76 15.01 -15.94 -12.72
C LYS A 76 13.69 -16.63 -13.09
N PRO A 77 13.66 -17.83 -13.70
CA PRO A 77 12.40 -18.52 -14.00
C PRO A 77 11.58 -18.85 -12.74
N ALA A 78 12.23 -19.33 -11.68
CA ALA A 78 11.55 -19.66 -10.42
C ALA A 78 11.02 -18.41 -9.71
N PHE A 79 11.81 -17.32 -9.71
CA PHE A 79 11.36 -16.02 -9.25
C PHE A 79 10.14 -15.54 -10.04
N SER A 80 10.24 -15.53 -11.37
CA SER A 80 9.19 -15.09 -12.29
C SER A 80 7.88 -15.84 -12.07
N GLN A 81 7.95 -17.16 -11.89
CA GLN A 81 6.78 -17.98 -11.64
C GLN A 81 6.09 -17.64 -10.31
N LEU A 82 6.86 -17.55 -9.22
CA LEU A 82 6.32 -17.25 -7.89
C LEU A 82 5.80 -15.81 -7.82
N PHE A 83 6.65 -14.85 -8.16
CA PHE A 83 6.32 -13.43 -8.02
C PHE A 83 5.35 -12.94 -9.08
N GLY A 84 5.29 -13.54 -10.28
CA GLY A 84 4.22 -13.27 -11.23
C GLY A 84 2.84 -13.64 -10.68
N HIS A 85 2.74 -14.75 -9.94
CA HIS A 85 1.50 -15.13 -9.24
C HIS A 85 1.16 -14.14 -8.11
N LEU A 86 2.14 -13.82 -7.26
CA LEU A 86 1.96 -12.88 -6.15
C LEU A 86 1.64 -11.46 -6.65
N ALA A 87 2.17 -11.06 -7.81
CA ALA A 87 1.85 -9.79 -8.45
C ALA A 87 0.36 -9.73 -8.84
N LYS A 88 -0.14 -10.79 -9.47
CA LYS A 88 -1.55 -10.87 -9.89
C LYS A 88 -2.49 -10.81 -8.69
N GLU A 89 -2.16 -11.52 -7.62
CA GLU A 89 -2.91 -11.50 -6.38
C GLU A 89 -2.90 -10.11 -5.72
N THR A 90 -1.74 -9.46 -5.68
CA THR A 90 -1.58 -8.08 -5.18
C THR A 90 -2.46 -7.11 -5.96
N LEU A 91 -2.43 -7.20 -7.29
CA LEU A 91 -3.22 -6.34 -8.14
C LEU A 91 -4.72 -6.65 -8.02
N GLU A 92 -5.14 -7.90 -7.92
CA GLU A 92 -6.53 -8.25 -7.65
C GLU A 92 -7.01 -7.60 -6.34
N PHE A 93 -6.23 -7.75 -5.26
CA PHE A 93 -6.54 -7.14 -3.97
C PHE A 93 -6.66 -5.62 -4.07
N TYR A 94 -5.62 -4.92 -4.52
CA TYR A 94 -5.64 -3.45 -4.51
C TYR A 94 -6.60 -2.85 -5.53
N GLY A 95 -6.85 -3.53 -6.65
CA GLY A 95 -7.90 -3.11 -7.58
C GLY A 95 -9.27 -3.09 -6.91
N GLN A 96 -9.57 -4.09 -6.06
CA GLN A 96 -10.78 -4.07 -5.24
C GLN A 96 -10.70 -3.01 -4.14
N ASP A 97 -9.56 -2.89 -3.46
CA ASP A 97 -9.35 -1.96 -2.34
C ASP A 97 -9.50 -0.47 -2.76
N PHE A 98 -9.31 -0.15 -4.04
CA PHE A 98 -9.58 1.19 -4.59
C PHE A 98 -11.07 1.49 -4.84
N GLN A 99 -11.97 0.52 -4.73
CA GLN A 99 -13.40 0.78 -4.90
C GLN A 99 -13.97 1.62 -3.76
N ILE A 100 -14.81 2.61 -4.10
CA ILE A 100 -15.31 3.62 -3.15
C ILE A 100 -16.00 2.99 -1.94
N HIS A 101 -16.71 1.88 -2.12
CA HIS A 101 -17.43 1.21 -1.05
C HIS A 101 -16.54 0.56 0.02
N ASN A 102 -15.24 0.41 -0.24
CA ASN A 102 -14.28 -0.13 0.72
C ASN A 102 -13.70 0.95 1.65
N TYR A 103 -13.87 2.23 1.35
CA TYR A 103 -13.33 3.32 2.15
C TYR A 103 -14.14 3.51 3.45
N PRO A 104 -13.49 3.93 4.56
CA PRO A 104 -14.20 4.20 5.80
C PRO A 104 -15.26 5.30 5.65
N ASN A 105 -16.41 5.12 6.30
CA ASN A 105 -17.39 6.19 6.44
C ASN A 105 -16.98 7.10 7.61
N PHE A 106 -16.12 8.09 7.34
CA PHE A 106 -15.60 8.98 8.38
C PHE A 106 -16.69 9.75 9.14
N ARG A 107 -17.83 10.04 8.49
CA ARG A 107 -18.95 10.69 9.17
C ARG A 107 -19.54 9.80 10.27
N GLU A 108 -19.85 8.54 9.94
CA GLU A 108 -20.36 7.58 10.92
C GLU A 108 -19.35 7.30 12.04
N ILE A 109 -18.06 7.21 11.68
CA ILE A 109 -16.97 6.99 12.65
C ILE A 109 -16.90 8.14 13.66
N LEU A 110 -16.92 9.40 13.19
CA LEU A 110 -16.89 10.58 14.05
C LEU A 110 -18.13 10.67 14.96
N GLU A 111 -19.31 10.33 14.45
CA GLU A 111 -20.55 10.34 15.22
C GLU A 111 -20.55 9.27 16.34
N SER A 112 -19.87 8.14 16.15
CA SER A 112 -19.94 6.99 17.06
C SER A 112 -19.12 7.08 18.36
N LYS A 113 -18.17 8.02 18.47
CA LYS A 113 -17.22 8.10 19.62
C LYS A 113 -16.93 9.53 20.09
N ALA A 114 -17.90 10.44 19.98
CA ALA A 114 -17.74 11.83 20.38
C ALA A 114 -17.35 12.05 21.87
N GLU A 115 -17.55 11.04 22.73
CA GLU A 115 -17.32 11.13 24.18
C GLU A 115 -15.88 10.75 24.60
N ASP A 116 -15.11 9.99 23.79
CA ASP A 116 -13.71 9.69 24.07
C ASP A 116 -12.78 10.57 23.23
N THR A 117 -12.10 11.53 23.89
CA THR A 117 -11.21 12.50 23.23
C THR A 117 -10.14 11.83 22.39
N ASN A 118 -9.61 10.69 22.84
CA ASN A 118 -8.53 10.00 22.15
C ASN A 118 -9.03 9.31 20.87
N SER A 119 -10.10 8.53 20.96
CA SER A 119 -10.74 7.92 19.78
C SER A 119 -11.25 8.97 18.80
N PHE A 120 -11.80 10.08 19.30
CA PHE A 120 -12.21 11.21 18.47
C PHE A 120 -11.02 11.80 17.71
N ASN A 121 -9.89 12.02 18.37
CA ASN A 121 -8.66 12.50 17.72
C ASN A 121 -8.16 11.54 16.63
N VAL A 122 -8.23 10.22 16.84
CA VAL A 122 -7.87 9.24 15.78
C VAL A 122 -8.81 9.32 14.59
N ALA A 123 -10.12 9.43 14.83
CA ALA A 123 -11.09 9.59 13.76
C ALA A 123 -10.83 10.88 12.96
N CYS A 124 -10.50 11.97 13.64
CA CYS A 124 -10.11 13.23 12.99
C CYS A 124 -8.83 13.10 12.16
N ILE A 125 -7.81 12.38 12.65
CA ILE A 125 -6.61 12.07 11.84
C ILE A 125 -6.99 11.31 10.57
N GLY A 126 -7.81 10.27 10.67
CA GLY A 126 -8.28 9.52 9.51
C GLY A 126 -8.99 10.39 8.50
N MET A 127 -9.87 11.29 8.96
CA MET A 127 -10.57 12.25 8.11
C MET A 127 -9.60 13.24 7.44
N ASP A 128 -8.65 13.81 8.17
CA ASP A 128 -7.66 14.75 7.63
C ASP A 128 -6.71 14.08 6.64
N LEU A 129 -6.34 12.82 6.87
CA LEU A 129 -5.63 11.99 5.89
C LEU A 129 -6.46 11.83 4.61
N PHE A 130 -7.77 11.57 4.73
CA PHE A 130 -8.63 11.44 3.56
C PHE A 130 -8.84 12.78 2.84
N GLN A 131 -8.88 13.91 3.55
CA GLN A 131 -8.90 15.23 2.94
C GLN A 131 -7.60 15.53 2.18
N GLU A 132 -6.46 15.11 2.74
CA GLU A 132 -5.15 15.30 2.13
C GLU A 132 -4.96 14.43 0.89
N PHE A 133 -5.30 13.14 0.96
CA PHE A 133 -4.96 12.15 -0.06
C PHE A 133 -6.14 11.72 -0.94
N GLY A 134 -7.36 11.76 -0.43
CA GLY A 134 -8.57 11.35 -1.14
C GLY A 134 -8.51 9.90 -1.62
N TYR A 135 -9.03 9.63 -2.81
CA TYR A 135 -9.03 8.28 -3.38
C TYR A 135 -7.71 7.87 -4.04
N GLU A 136 -6.65 8.69 -3.93
CA GLU A 136 -5.33 8.41 -4.51
C GLU A 136 -4.55 7.35 -3.72
N LEU A 137 -4.93 7.11 -2.46
CA LEU A 137 -4.44 5.99 -1.64
C LEU A 137 -5.60 5.01 -1.44
N PRO A 138 -5.35 3.68 -1.40
CA PRO A 138 -6.43 2.71 -1.35
C PRO A 138 -7.06 2.64 0.05
N ALA A 139 -8.22 2.00 0.17
CA ALA A 139 -8.98 1.97 1.42
C ALA A 139 -8.18 1.43 2.62
N SER A 140 -7.36 0.39 2.43
CA SER A 140 -6.53 -0.20 3.48
C SER A 140 -5.57 0.79 4.14
N PHE A 141 -5.09 1.80 3.41
CA PHE A 141 -4.28 2.89 3.98
C PHE A 141 -5.04 3.64 5.08
N TYR A 142 -6.33 3.91 4.88
CA TYR A 142 -7.14 4.61 5.86
C TYR A 142 -7.52 3.70 7.03
N HIS A 143 -7.89 2.45 6.74
CA HIS A 143 -8.25 1.48 7.76
C HIS A 143 -7.12 1.24 8.76
N VAL A 144 -5.86 1.14 8.31
CA VAL A 144 -4.73 0.92 9.24
C VAL A 144 -4.50 2.11 10.18
N HIS A 145 -4.74 3.34 9.74
CA HIS A 145 -4.62 4.53 10.59
C HIS A 145 -5.79 4.67 11.57
N LEU A 146 -6.93 4.04 11.25
CA LEU A 146 -8.08 3.92 12.12
C LEU A 146 -8.02 2.68 13.02
N ALA A 147 -7.08 1.75 12.84
CA ALA A 147 -7.00 0.54 13.67
C ALA A 147 -7.03 0.82 15.19
N PRO A 148 -6.34 1.85 15.73
CA PRO A 148 -6.42 2.20 17.15
C PRO A 148 -7.83 2.55 17.65
N PHE A 149 -8.69 3.07 16.77
CA PHE A 149 -10.08 3.42 17.08
C PHE A 149 -10.91 2.19 17.48
N TYR A 150 -10.57 1.02 16.93
CA TYR A 150 -11.30 -0.23 17.16
C TYR A 150 -10.71 -1.08 18.30
N ARG A 151 -9.68 -0.57 18.97
CA ARG A 151 -9.00 -1.24 20.10
C ARG A 151 -9.64 -0.89 21.43
N ASP A 152 -9.23 -1.61 22.47
CA ASP A 152 -9.68 -1.36 23.84
C ASP A 152 -9.11 -0.03 24.38
N HIS A 153 -7.89 0.33 23.95
CA HIS A 153 -7.25 1.62 24.22
C HIS A 153 -6.46 2.12 23.01
N VAL A 154 -6.49 3.43 22.73
CA VAL A 154 -5.75 4.03 21.60
C VAL A 154 -4.23 3.87 21.70
N PHE A 155 -3.70 3.88 22.92
CA PHE A 155 -2.27 3.79 23.23
C PHE A 155 -1.81 2.33 23.38
N GLU A 156 -2.66 1.37 23.01
CA GLU A 156 -2.33 -0.03 23.14
C GLU A 156 -1.18 -0.42 22.19
N GLU A 157 -0.04 -0.80 22.79
CA GLU A 157 1.09 -1.38 22.08
C GLU A 157 0.81 -2.85 21.72
N ARG A 158 0.28 -3.07 20.51
CA ARG A 158 0.03 -4.41 19.99
C ARG A 158 0.39 -4.56 18.52
N ALA A 159 1.08 -5.67 18.25
CA ALA A 159 1.44 -6.10 16.92
C ALA A 159 0.22 -6.53 16.12
N LEU A 160 0.08 -5.97 14.91
CA LEU A 160 -0.91 -6.43 13.93
C LEU A 160 -0.81 -7.93 13.68
N ARG A 161 0.41 -8.47 13.72
CA ARG A 161 0.67 -9.90 13.50
C ARG A 161 0.15 -10.82 14.61
N PHE A 162 -0.07 -10.30 15.83
CA PHE A 162 -0.46 -11.09 17.00
C PHE A 162 -1.90 -10.81 17.47
N ASP A 163 -2.59 -9.83 16.91
CA ASP A 163 -4.00 -9.61 17.21
C ASP A 163 -4.90 -10.46 16.30
N GLU A 164 -5.74 -11.30 16.89
CA GLU A 164 -6.71 -12.09 16.14
C GLU A 164 -7.72 -11.22 15.38
N ARG A 165 -8.01 -10.02 15.87
CA ARG A 165 -8.91 -9.03 15.24
C ARG A 165 -8.35 -8.52 13.91
N ASP A 166 -7.02 -8.44 13.81
CA ASP A 166 -6.32 -7.86 12.66
C ASP A 166 -5.91 -8.93 11.62
N ARG A 167 -6.14 -10.21 11.91
CA ARG A 167 -5.60 -11.34 11.13
C ARG A 167 -6.03 -11.32 9.66
N GLU A 168 -7.26 -10.89 9.38
CA GLU A 168 -7.82 -10.82 8.03
C GLU A 168 -7.27 -9.64 7.22
N HIS A 169 -6.82 -8.57 7.89
CA HIS A 169 -6.34 -7.34 7.27
C HIS A 169 -4.84 -7.11 7.43
N LYS A 170 -4.13 -8.02 8.12
CA LYS A 170 -2.71 -7.86 8.46
C LYS A 170 -1.83 -7.54 7.26
N ARG A 171 -2.01 -8.23 6.14
CA ARG A 171 -1.12 -8.13 4.98
C ARG A 171 -1.22 -6.77 4.29
N PRO A 172 -2.43 -6.27 3.94
CA PRO A 172 -2.53 -4.92 3.39
C PRO A 172 -2.15 -3.83 4.38
N TRP A 173 -2.41 -4.01 5.68
CA TRP A 173 -2.02 -3.03 6.69
C TRP A 173 -0.50 -2.97 6.90
N ASP A 174 0.17 -4.12 7.00
CA ASP A 174 1.63 -4.22 7.09
C ASP A 174 2.28 -3.60 5.84
N ALA A 175 1.72 -3.86 4.66
CA ALA A 175 2.20 -3.25 3.41
C ALA A 175 2.08 -1.72 3.41
N ALA A 176 0.97 -1.16 3.90
CA ALA A 176 0.77 0.28 4.01
C ALA A 176 1.72 0.92 5.03
N LEU A 177 1.91 0.29 6.20
CA LEU A 177 2.87 0.75 7.21
C LEU A 177 4.31 0.69 6.70
N HIS A 178 4.70 -0.38 6.01
CA HIS A 178 6.03 -0.49 5.42
C HIS A 178 6.27 0.51 4.29
N ALA A 179 5.23 0.85 3.52
CA ALA A 179 5.32 1.88 2.49
C ALA A 179 5.61 3.28 3.05
N CYS A 180 5.45 3.50 4.36
CA CYS A 180 5.87 4.72 5.03
C CYS A 180 7.39 4.96 5.00
N LYS A 181 8.21 4.01 4.48
CA LYS A 181 9.59 4.33 4.07
C LYS A 181 9.68 5.39 2.97
N VAL A 182 8.58 5.66 2.26
CA VAL A 182 8.43 6.86 1.44
C VAL A 182 8.27 8.06 2.37
N PHE A 183 9.43 8.64 2.75
CA PHE A 183 9.55 9.64 3.80
C PHE A 183 8.59 10.84 3.68
N ALA A 184 8.30 11.30 2.46
CA ALA A 184 7.40 12.43 2.25
C ALA A 184 5.96 12.12 2.70
N ILE A 185 5.43 10.92 2.40
CA ILE A 185 4.10 10.51 2.84
C ILE A 185 4.09 10.32 4.35
N GLN A 186 5.13 9.68 4.89
CA GLN A 186 5.26 9.52 6.35
C GLN A 186 5.29 10.85 7.09
N MET A 187 6.10 11.82 6.64
CA MET A 187 6.15 13.15 7.25
C MET A 187 4.80 13.86 7.21
N LYS A 188 4.00 13.63 6.16
CA LYS A 188 2.65 14.19 6.07
C LYS A 188 1.68 13.54 7.05
N ILE A 189 1.74 12.21 7.21
CA ILE A 189 0.99 11.48 8.24
C ILE A 189 1.34 12.02 9.63
N GLN A 190 2.63 12.16 9.92
CA GLN A 190 3.12 12.70 11.19
C GLN A 190 2.68 14.15 11.43
N ASN A 191 2.70 15.00 10.39
CA ASN A 191 2.22 16.38 10.47
C ASN A 191 0.75 16.41 10.89
N ILE A 192 -0.09 15.62 10.23
CA ILE A 192 -1.53 15.54 10.53
C ILE A 192 -1.72 15.01 11.96
N ALA A 193 -1.09 13.90 12.31
CA ALA A 193 -1.19 13.31 13.64
C ALA A 193 -0.80 14.29 14.76
N SER A 194 0.28 15.05 14.55
CA SER A 194 0.83 15.96 15.56
C SER A 194 -0.14 17.09 15.94
N LYS A 195 -1.05 17.46 15.04
CA LYS A 195 -2.12 18.46 15.29
C LYS A 195 -3.13 17.98 16.33
N TYR A 196 -3.25 16.67 16.50
CA TYR A 196 -4.11 16.02 17.49
C TYR A 196 -3.34 15.54 18.73
N GLY A 197 -2.10 16.01 18.89
CA GLY A 197 -1.23 15.62 20.01
C GLY A 197 -0.62 14.25 19.85
N PHE A 198 -0.62 13.68 18.64
CA PHE A 198 -0.25 12.29 18.37
C PHE A 198 0.95 12.18 17.44
N THR A 199 1.82 11.20 17.66
CA THR A 199 2.94 10.86 16.75
C THR A 199 2.86 9.38 16.45
N TYR A 200 2.90 8.98 15.17
CA TYR A 200 2.95 7.56 14.84
C TYR A 200 4.38 7.04 15.02
N HIS A 201 4.61 6.04 15.85
CA HIS A 201 5.89 5.34 15.82
C HIS A 201 5.82 4.23 14.78
N HIS A 202 6.76 4.23 13.84
CA HIS A 202 7.02 3.04 13.03
C HIS A 202 8.27 2.37 13.61
N GLY A 203 8.12 1.21 14.24
CA GLY A 203 9.28 0.37 14.55
C GLY A 203 9.99 0.03 13.23
N CYS A 204 11.30 0.26 13.15
CA CYS A 204 12.10 -0.27 12.05
C CYS A 204 12.70 -1.60 12.49
N GLY A 205 12.36 -2.67 11.78
CA GLY A 205 12.53 -4.07 12.17
C GLY A 205 11.16 -4.74 12.26
N CYS A 206 11.07 -6.06 12.12
CA CYS A 206 9.80 -6.82 12.24
C CYS A 206 9.17 -6.76 13.66
N ASN A 207 9.54 -5.75 14.45
CA ASN A 207 8.82 -5.23 15.59
C ASN A 207 7.54 -4.57 15.10
N SER A 208 6.53 -5.38 14.72
CA SER A 208 5.36 -5.69 15.56
C SER A 208 4.75 -4.54 16.39
N PHE A 209 5.09 -3.29 16.10
CA PHE A 209 4.65 -2.10 16.79
C PHE A 209 4.78 -0.99 15.73
N LEU A 210 3.75 -0.34 15.23
CA LEU A 210 2.49 -0.08 15.86
C LEU A 210 1.77 0.90 14.92
N SER A 211 0.44 0.86 14.85
CA SER A 211 -0.34 2.10 14.75
C SER A 211 -0.32 2.80 16.12
N SER A 212 0.87 3.03 16.71
CA SER A 212 0.98 3.64 18.05
C SER A 212 1.10 5.10 17.81
N ILE A 213 0.09 5.74 18.29
CA ILE A 213 0.08 7.12 18.59
C ILE A 213 0.77 7.28 19.96
N ASP A 214 1.78 8.13 20.03
CA ASP A 214 2.35 8.61 21.29
C ASP A 214 2.10 10.12 21.42
N VAL A 215 2.24 10.69 22.61
CA VAL A 215 2.02 12.12 22.83
C VAL A 215 3.11 12.91 22.11
N ALA A 216 2.70 13.68 21.10
CA ALA A 216 3.59 14.60 20.41
C ALA A 216 4.10 15.67 21.39
N GLN A 217 5.40 15.96 21.37
CA GLN A 217 5.98 17.08 22.14
C GLN A 217 5.65 18.46 21.53
N GLY A 218 4.98 18.49 20.38
CA GLY A 218 4.49 19.67 19.68
C GLY A 218 4.04 19.33 18.28
N ALA A 219 3.18 20.17 17.69
CA ALA A 219 2.83 20.08 16.29
C ALA A 219 3.96 20.63 15.41
N PHE A 220 4.14 20.06 14.22
CA PHE A 220 5.03 20.61 13.20
C PHE A 220 4.29 20.72 11.88
N GLU A 221 4.73 21.62 11.00
CA GLU A 221 4.13 21.77 9.66
C GLU A 221 4.97 21.09 8.58
N TYR A 222 4.29 20.32 7.72
CA TYR A 222 4.88 19.72 6.55
C TYR A 222 3.88 19.73 5.39
N GLU A 223 4.33 20.21 4.24
CA GLU A 223 3.54 20.27 3.02
C GLU A 223 4.19 19.40 1.94
N LEU A 224 3.38 18.58 1.28
CA LEU A 224 3.81 17.87 0.08
C LEU A 224 3.86 18.88 -1.05
N SER A 225 5.04 19.10 -1.63
CA SER A 225 5.16 20.04 -2.74
C SER A 225 4.23 19.60 -3.89
N PRO A 226 3.38 20.48 -4.44
CA PRO A 226 2.42 20.11 -5.49
C PRO A 226 3.10 19.44 -6.69
N GLU A 227 4.32 19.86 -7.04
CA GLU A 227 5.09 19.34 -8.17
C GLU A 227 5.55 17.90 -7.97
N LYS A 228 5.67 17.44 -6.72
CA LYS A 228 6.16 16.09 -6.38
C LYS A 228 5.10 15.23 -5.72
N ARG A 229 3.93 15.78 -5.35
CA ARG A 229 2.85 15.05 -4.68
C ARG A 229 2.51 13.74 -5.38
N GLN A 230 2.27 13.80 -6.68
CA GLN A 230 1.95 12.62 -7.48
C GLN A 230 3.09 11.59 -7.54
N ARG A 231 4.35 12.04 -7.56
CA ARG A 231 5.51 11.14 -7.48
C ARG A 231 5.53 10.39 -6.15
N TRP A 232 5.29 11.09 -5.04
CA TRP A 232 5.33 10.48 -3.71
C TRP A 232 4.18 9.50 -3.49
N ILE A 233 2.97 9.84 -3.93
CA ILE A 233 1.81 8.94 -3.88
C ILE A 233 2.07 7.68 -4.70
N ARG A 234 2.50 7.82 -5.96
CA ARG A 234 2.80 6.67 -6.82
C ARG A 234 3.94 5.83 -6.25
N SER A 235 4.98 6.46 -5.70
CA SER A 235 6.07 5.74 -5.01
C SER A 235 5.57 4.97 -3.78
N PHE A 236 4.65 5.55 -3.02
CA PHE A 236 4.04 4.89 -1.86
C PHE A 236 3.20 3.69 -2.30
N VAL A 237 2.31 3.88 -3.27
CA VAL A 237 1.46 2.80 -3.81
C VAL A 237 2.30 1.68 -4.43
N TRP A 238 3.33 2.02 -5.20
CA TRP A 238 4.28 1.05 -5.75
C TRP A 238 4.99 0.25 -4.66
N THR A 239 5.45 0.94 -3.61
CA THR A 239 6.11 0.32 -2.46
C THR A 239 5.15 -0.61 -1.72
N MET A 240 3.92 -0.19 -1.50
CA MET A 240 2.89 -0.96 -0.83
C MET A 240 2.50 -2.21 -1.64
N TRP A 241 2.41 -2.13 -2.97
CA TRP A 241 2.21 -3.32 -3.82
C TRP A 241 3.39 -4.29 -3.70
N TYR A 242 4.62 -3.77 -3.72
CA TYR A 242 5.81 -4.58 -3.53
C TYR A 242 5.82 -5.26 -2.14
N GLU A 243 5.59 -4.51 -1.07
CA GLU A 243 5.52 -5.06 0.28
C GLU A 243 4.43 -6.12 0.39
N TYR A 244 3.24 -5.87 -0.16
CA TYR A 244 2.17 -6.86 -0.18
C TYR A 244 2.59 -8.13 -0.92
N ALA A 245 3.20 -8.04 -2.10
CA ALA A 245 3.64 -9.20 -2.86
C ALA A 245 4.73 -10.00 -2.13
N PHE A 246 5.63 -9.33 -1.41
CA PHE A 246 6.78 -9.98 -0.77
C PHE A 246 6.50 -10.44 0.66
N PHE A 247 5.57 -9.84 1.40
CA PHE A 247 5.30 -10.17 2.79
C PHE A 247 5.04 -11.66 3.09
N PRO A 248 4.38 -12.44 2.22
CA PRO A 248 4.20 -13.89 2.45
C PRO A 248 5.50 -14.69 2.63
N ILE A 249 6.66 -14.14 2.26
CA ILE A 249 7.95 -14.81 2.39
C ILE A 249 8.63 -14.56 3.74
N VAL A 250 8.08 -13.67 4.58
CA VAL A 250 8.66 -13.36 5.89
C VAL A 250 8.55 -14.60 6.79
N PRO A 251 9.68 -15.15 7.27
CA PRO A 251 9.65 -16.34 8.10
C PRO A 251 9.05 -16.01 9.47
N ASN A 252 8.07 -16.82 9.87
CA ASN A 252 7.49 -16.75 11.20
C ASN A 252 8.15 -17.80 12.09
N THR A 253 8.67 -17.39 13.25
CA THR A 253 9.17 -18.30 14.29
C THR A 253 8.45 -18.05 15.61
N VAL A 254 8.10 -19.14 16.28
CA VAL A 254 7.51 -19.13 17.63
C VAL A 254 8.49 -18.66 18.70
N TYR A 255 9.78 -18.55 18.38
CA TYR A 255 10.81 -18.08 19.30
C TYR A 255 10.69 -16.59 19.65
N LEU A 256 10.02 -15.80 18.80
CA LEU A 256 9.90 -14.34 18.96
C LEU A 256 8.58 -13.93 19.65
N VAL A 257 7.82 -14.88 20.18
CA VAL A 257 6.54 -14.66 20.89
C VAL A 257 6.73 -14.90 22.37
#